data_AF-A0A395RTR3-F1
#
_entry.id   AF-A0A395RTR3-F1
#
_cell.length_a   1.000
_cell.length_b   1.000
_cell.length_c   1.000
_cell.angle_alpha   90.00
_cell.angle_beta   90.00
_cell.angle_gamma   90.00
#
_symmetry.space_group_name_H-M   'P 1'
#
loop_
_entity.id
_entity.type
_entity.pdbx_description
1 polymer ?
#
loop_
_entity_poly.entity_id
_entity_poly.type
_entity_poly.pdbx_seq_one_letter_code
_entity_poly.pdbx_strand_id
1 'polypeptide(L)'
;MDTAAITSPIIGQTQSTHKPISWSNLVVGASMNIFQVTSLGQPMEVVKTHVAANRGDSLRTAFSKTWARGGVRAFYQGLIPWAWIECSTKGSILFLASNEVEYYSKSVFGASPAVAGTFGGVAGGAAQSYLTMEITRPKNVQPGVRVPGTMEVFLDILRKEGIRGVNRGVNAVALRQISGWASRIGIARFAEGQIRTLKSKPADAKLSVWEKMAASTVGGALSCWNQPFEVLRVEMQSLASGQDISSKPTMVSAAKRILATSGPLGFFRGVVPRIGVAAWATICMVGFGDIAKEYIGDALVKLKYPHGGFLDGIHMWSPRMRSCSTRIIGSAVTVKMVEASNNKAPKLARHFADCNRPNGIMYIQQPKGLYSACWGGLMSTRAKHIGAAGIIVDGRVRDIAEHQEIQFPVFARETSILGSNTFTRASEIDVPLQFRDDLWINPGDILVGDREGVVVVPPNLMESVIGLCQERFDIDEKTFAALRNGDEMGPTLARLRK
;
A
#
# COMPACT_ATOMS: atom_id res chain seq x y z
N MET A 1 63.14 -9.26 17.12
CA MET A 1 62.48 -7.99 16.74
C MET A 1 61.64 -8.33 15.54
N ASP A 2 60.39 -8.76 15.77
CA ASP A 2 59.50 -9.14 14.67
C ASP A 2 58.22 -8.31 14.75
N THR A 3 58.00 -7.60 13.66
CA THR A 3 57.00 -6.57 13.43
C THR A 3 55.58 -7.13 13.39
N ALA A 4 54.69 -6.46 14.13
CA ALA A 4 53.27 -6.72 14.15
C ALA A 4 52.62 -6.54 12.77
N ALA A 5 51.99 -7.60 12.26
CA ALA A 5 51.01 -7.52 11.17
C ALA A 5 49.61 -7.60 11.78
N ILE A 6 49.01 -6.44 12.02
CA ILE A 6 47.60 -6.31 12.40
C ILE A 6 46.77 -6.65 11.16
N THR A 7 46.23 -7.87 11.11
CA THR A 7 45.25 -8.27 10.10
C THR A 7 43.89 -7.71 10.51
N SER A 8 43.40 -6.72 9.78
CA SER A 8 42.05 -6.17 9.96
C SER A 8 41.00 -7.27 9.72
N PRO A 9 39.96 -7.41 10.57
CA PRO A 9 38.88 -8.34 10.27
C PRO A 9 38.07 -7.78 9.10
N ILE A 10 37.97 -8.60 8.05
CA ILE A 10 37.13 -8.37 6.88
C ILE A 10 35.69 -8.14 7.37
N ILE A 11 35.14 -6.97 7.05
CA ILE A 11 33.75 -6.59 7.28
C ILE A 11 32.87 -7.66 6.59
N GLY A 12 32.28 -8.55 7.38
CA GLY A 12 31.30 -9.51 6.92
C GLY A 12 30.11 -8.76 6.34
N GLN A 13 29.93 -8.88 5.02
CA GLN A 13 28.72 -8.43 4.34
C GLN A 13 27.52 -9.14 4.96
N THR A 14 26.69 -8.42 5.72
CA THR A 14 25.34 -8.87 6.09
C THR A 14 24.55 -9.10 4.82
N GLN A 15 24.53 -10.33 4.32
CA GLN A 15 23.59 -10.77 3.29
C GLN A 15 22.19 -10.66 3.90
N SER A 16 21.51 -9.53 3.65
CA SER A 16 20.09 -9.42 3.92
C SER A 16 19.40 -10.61 3.26
N THR A 17 18.48 -11.29 3.93
CA THR A 17 17.77 -12.43 3.34
C THR A 17 16.58 -11.94 2.52
N HIS A 18 16.49 -12.41 1.27
CA HIS A 18 15.39 -12.12 0.34
C HIS A 18 14.05 -12.53 0.99
N LYS A 19 13.14 -11.56 1.18
CA LYS A 19 11.83 -11.81 1.80
C LYS A 19 10.87 -12.39 0.76
N PRO A 20 10.20 -13.53 0.99
CA PRO A 20 9.13 -13.96 0.12
C PRO A 20 7.99 -12.92 0.15
N ILE A 21 7.41 -12.67 -1.01
CA ILE A 21 6.29 -11.73 -1.17
C ILE A 21 5.11 -12.23 -0.33
N SER A 22 4.71 -11.45 0.68
CA SER A 22 3.50 -11.75 1.45
C SER A 22 2.26 -11.44 0.60
N TRP A 23 1.43 -12.47 0.35
CA TRP A 23 0.14 -12.34 -0.33
C TRP A 23 -0.78 -11.31 0.35
N SER A 24 -0.69 -11.16 1.68
CA SER A 24 -1.42 -10.12 2.41
C SER A 24 -1.06 -8.70 1.93
N ASN A 25 0.22 -8.40 1.73
CA ASN A 25 0.65 -7.08 1.21
C ASN A 25 0.19 -6.86 -0.24
N LEU A 26 0.11 -7.93 -1.03
CA LEU A 26 -0.38 -7.88 -2.40
C LEU A 26 -1.89 -7.61 -2.44
N VAL A 27 -2.65 -8.26 -1.54
CA VAL A 27 -4.10 -8.04 -1.37
C VAL A 27 -4.38 -6.64 -0.83
N VAL A 28 -3.61 -6.14 0.13
CA VAL A 28 -3.73 -4.75 0.63
C VAL A 28 -3.41 -3.75 -0.47
N GLY A 29 -2.35 -3.97 -1.26
CA GLY A 29 -2.06 -3.12 -2.42
C GLY A 29 -3.17 -3.15 -3.47
N ALA A 30 -3.74 -4.32 -3.74
CA ALA A 30 -4.85 -4.47 -4.68
C ALA A 30 -6.15 -3.81 -4.17
N SER A 31 -6.50 -3.99 -2.90
CA SER A 31 -7.72 -3.41 -2.30
C SER A 31 -7.64 -1.88 -2.22
N MET A 32 -6.47 -1.33 -1.88
CA MET A 32 -6.23 0.12 -1.89
C MET A 32 -6.37 0.72 -3.30
N ASN A 33 -5.86 0.03 -4.33
CA ASN A 33 -6.04 0.47 -5.73
C ASN A 33 -7.50 0.34 -6.19
N ILE A 34 -8.20 -0.73 -5.80
CA ILE A 34 -9.63 -0.90 -6.10
C ILE A 34 -10.46 0.22 -5.46
N PHE A 35 -10.19 0.57 -4.20
CA PHE A 35 -10.85 1.68 -3.51
C PHE A 35 -10.56 3.03 -4.17
N GLN A 36 -9.29 3.29 -4.53
CA GLN A 36 -8.89 4.52 -5.22
C GLN A 36 -9.62 4.69 -6.56
N VAL A 37 -9.75 3.61 -7.34
CA VAL A 37 -10.43 3.61 -8.64
C VAL A 37 -11.94 3.75 -8.48
N THR A 38 -12.52 3.03 -7.51
CA THR A 38 -13.98 2.98 -7.30
C THR A 38 -14.54 4.26 -6.67
N SER A 39 -13.72 5.03 -5.96
CA SER A 39 -14.10 6.33 -5.39
C SER A 39 -14.06 7.44 -6.46
N LEU A 40 -13.06 8.33 -6.42
CA LEU A 40 -12.95 9.43 -7.39
C LEU A 40 -12.03 9.11 -8.58
N GLY A 41 -11.29 7.99 -8.56
CA GLY A 41 -10.39 7.61 -9.65
C GLY A 41 -11.10 7.47 -10.99
N GLN A 42 -12.14 6.63 -11.06
CA GLN A 42 -12.88 6.35 -12.28
C GLN A 42 -13.64 7.58 -12.81
N PRO A 43 -14.40 8.34 -12.01
CA PRO A 43 -15.04 9.58 -12.49
C PRO A 43 -14.06 10.55 -13.13
N MET A 44 -12.90 10.76 -12.52
CA MET A 44 -11.88 11.66 -13.04
C MET A 44 -11.20 11.11 -14.31
N GLU A 45 -11.04 9.80 -14.42
CA GLU A 45 -10.53 9.15 -15.62
C GLU A 45 -11.50 9.26 -16.80
N VAL A 46 -12.81 9.10 -16.57
CA VAL A 46 -13.84 9.30 -17.58
C VAL A 46 -13.83 10.75 -18.08
N VAL A 47 -13.79 11.73 -17.18
CA VAL A 47 -13.71 13.15 -17.57
C VAL A 47 -12.41 13.46 -18.33
N LYS A 48 -11.27 12.94 -17.86
CA LYS A 48 -9.97 13.08 -18.52
C LYS A 48 -10.02 12.56 -19.96
N THR A 49 -10.58 11.37 -20.15
CA THR A 49 -10.66 10.72 -21.47
C THR A 49 -11.64 11.44 -22.40
N HIS A 50 -12.73 11.99 -21.88
CA HIS A 50 -13.66 12.82 -22.63
C HIS A 50 -12.99 14.10 -23.16
N VAL A 51 -12.26 14.83 -22.31
CA VAL A 51 -11.51 16.04 -22.71
C VAL A 51 -10.40 15.74 -23.71
N ALA A 52 -9.79 14.56 -23.63
CA ALA A 52 -8.78 14.12 -24.58
C ALA A 52 -9.37 13.75 -25.94
N ALA A 53 -10.55 13.10 -25.97
CA ALA A 53 -11.22 12.72 -27.21
C ALA A 53 -11.88 13.92 -27.92
N ASN A 54 -12.50 14.83 -27.16
CA ASN A 54 -13.23 15.97 -27.71
C ASN A 54 -12.42 17.26 -27.61
N ARG A 55 -11.66 17.55 -28.68
CA ARG A 55 -10.74 18.70 -28.77
C ARG A 55 -11.42 20.09 -28.67
N GLY A 56 -12.74 20.19 -28.78
CA GLY A 56 -13.47 21.44 -28.56
C GLY A 56 -13.95 21.66 -27.12
N ASP A 57 -13.95 20.62 -26.29
CA ASP A 57 -14.65 20.67 -25.00
C ASP A 57 -13.73 21.08 -23.85
N SER A 58 -14.21 22.01 -23.01
CA SER A 58 -13.59 22.36 -21.73
C SER A 58 -13.93 21.31 -20.65
N LEU A 59 -13.19 21.31 -19.53
CA LEU A 59 -13.42 20.37 -18.42
C LEU A 59 -14.88 20.42 -17.90
N ARG A 60 -15.43 21.64 -17.76
CA ARG A 60 -16.81 21.86 -17.33
C ARG A 60 -17.80 21.30 -18.35
N THR A 61 -17.51 21.47 -19.63
CA THR A 61 -18.35 20.95 -20.72
C THR A 61 -18.30 19.43 -20.77
N ALA A 62 -17.12 18.83 -20.60
CA ALA A 62 -16.94 17.39 -20.53
C ALA A 62 -17.68 16.77 -19.35
N PHE A 63 -17.62 17.40 -18.17
CA PHE A 63 -18.37 16.96 -16.99
C PHE A 63 -19.89 17.04 -17.23
N SER A 64 -20.38 18.18 -17.73
CA SER A 64 -21.79 18.39 -18.05
C SER A 64 -22.31 17.39 -19.10
N LYS A 65 -21.57 17.18 -20.19
CA LYS A 65 -21.93 16.20 -21.24
C LYS A 65 -21.88 14.76 -20.73
N THR A 66 -20.95 14.43 -19.82
CA THR A 66 -20.89 13.09 -19.20
C THR A 66 -22.09 12.87 -18.27
N TRP A 67 -22.45 13.88 -17.48
CA TRP A 67 -23.65 13.86 -16.64
C TRP A 67 -24.93 13.75 -17.48
N ALA A 68 -25.05 14.51 -18.56
CA ALA A 68 -26.19 14.47 -19.47
C ALA A 68 -26.36 13.10 -20.18
N ARG A 69 -25.26 12.35 -20.35
CA ARG A 69 -25.27 11.02 -20.99
C ARG A 69 -25.90 9.91 -20.15
N GLY A 70 -25.94 10.03 -18.82
CA GLY A 70 -26.42 8.94 -17.97
C GLY A 70 -26.27 9.17 -16.46
N GLY A 71 -26.19 10.42 -16.01
CA GLY A 71 -26.02 10.81 -14.62
C GLY A 71 -24.76 10.20 -14.00
N VAL A 72 -24.87 9.76 -12.74
CA VAL A 72 -23.77 9.16 -11.97
C VAL A 72 -23.20 7.91 -12.65
N ARG A 73 -24.04 7.08 -13.28
CA ARG A 73 -23.60 5.81 -13.90
C ARG A 73 -22.64 6.02 -15.08
N ALA A 74 -22.76 7.15 -15.78
CA ALA A 74 -21.85 7.49 -16.87
C ALA A 74 -20.40 7.69 -16.41
N PHE A 75 -20.19 8.15 -15.17
CA PHE A 75 -18.85 8.33 -14.58
C PHE A 75 -18.19 7.01 -14.18
N TYR A 76 -18.95 5.93 -14.04
CA TYR A 76 -18.45 4.60 -13.67
C TYR A 76 -18.50 3.61 -14.84
N GLN A 77 -18.69 4.10 -16.06
CA GLN A 77 -18.70 3.25 -17.25
C GLN A 77 -17.33 2.58 -17.42
N GLY A 78 -17.32 1.24 -17.51
CA GLY A 78 -16.09 0.44 -17.65
C GLY A 78 -15.39 0.08 -16.34
N LEU A 79 -15.94 0.46 -15.18
CA LEU A 79 -15.38 0.15 -13.86
C LEU A 79 -15.31 -1.37 -13.61
N ILE A 80 -16.43 -2.07 -13.80
CA ILE A 80 -16.54 -3.51 -13.52
C ILE A 80 -16.70 -4.28 -14.84
N PRO A 81 -15.99 -5.41 -15.05
CA PRO A 81 -14.93 -5.97 -14.21
C PRO A 81 -13.53 -5.41 -14.52
N TRP A 82 -13.40 -4.60 -15.58
CA TRP A 82 -12.10 -4.39 -16.22
C TRP A 82 -11.17 -3.45 -15.44
N ALA A 83 -11.66 -2.31 -14.94
CA ALA A 83 -10.81 -1.39 -14.19
C ALA A 83 -10.29 -2.01 -12.88
N TRP A 84 -11.08 -2.88 -12.24
CA TRP A 84 -10.63 -3.64 -11.07
C TRP A 84 -9.51 -4.63 -11.39
N ILE A 85 -9.65 -5.39 -12.47
CA ILE A 85 -8.62 -6.35 -12.91
C ILE A 85 -7.34 -5.60 -13.32
N GLU A 86 -7.48 -4.53 -14.10
CA GLU A 86 -6.36 -3.74 -14.59
C GLU A 86 -5.58 -3.08 -13.44
N CYS A 87 -6.28 -2.46 -12.48
CA CYS A 87 -5.64 -1.74 -11.38
C CYS A 87 -5.04 -2.67 -10.31
N SER A 88 -5.69 -3.80 -10.00
CA SER A 88 -5.13 -4.80 -9.08
C SER A 88 -3.86 -5.44 -9.65
N THR A 89 -3.83 -5.76 -10.95
CA THR A 89 -2.66 -6.33 -11.63
C THR A 89 -1.51 -5.32 -11.70
N LYS A 90 -1.81 -4.06 -12.08
CA LYS A 90 -0.83 -2.97 -12.14
C LYS A 90 -0.20 -2.69 -10.77
N GLY A 91 -1.01 -2.61 -9.71
CA GLY A 91 -0.53 -2.39 -8.34
C GLY A 91 0.35 -3.53 -7.85
N SER A 92 -0.04 -4.77 -8.14
CA SER A 92 0.70 -5.97 -7.76
C SER A 92 2.09 -6.02 -8.41
N ILE A 93 2.18 -5.86 -9.73
CA ILE A 93 3.45 -5.90 -10.46
C ILE A 93 4.39 -4.77 -10.02
N LEU A 94 3.86 -3.55 -9.88
CA LEU A 94 4.62 -2.40 -9.39
C LEU A 94 5.23 -2.67 -8.02
N PHE A 95 4.45 -3.22 -7.09
CA PHE A 95 4.89 -3.52 -5.73
C PHE A 95 5.96 -4.61 -5.71
N LEU A 96 5.74 -5.69 -6.48
CA LEU A 96 6.69 -6.79 -6.62
C LEU A 96 8.05 -6.31 -7.12
N ALA A 97 8.06 -5.68 -8.30
CA ALA A 97 9.29 -5.21 -8.92
C ALA A 97 9.97 -4.09 -8.12
N SER A 98 9.20 -3.21 -7.46
CA SER A 98 9.79 -2.15 -6.63
C SER A 98 10.49 -2.72 -5.40
N ASN A 99 9.86 -3.69 -4.70
CA ASN A 99 10.46 -4.30 -3.50
C ASN A 99 11.74 -5.06 -3.83
N GLU A 100 11.75 -5.81 -4.93
CA GLU A 100 12.95 -6.52 -5.41
C GLU A 100 14.10 -5.55 -5.65
N VAL A 101 13.86 -4.50 -6.44
CA VAL A 101 14.91 -3.55 -6.80
C VAL A 101 15.33 -2.71 -5.60
N GLU A 102 14.42 -2.34 -4.70
CA GLU A 102 14.74 -1.63 -3.47
C GLU A 102 15.60 -2.50 -2.54
N TYR A 103 15.31 -3.80 -2.45
CA TYR A 103 16.11 -4.76 -1.71
C TYR A 103 17.53 -4.84 -2.27
N TYR A 104 17.71 -5.12 -3.57
CA TYR A 104 19.04 -5.20 -4.18
C TYR A 104 19.81 -3.87 -4.09
N SER A 105 19.11 -2.75 -4.24
CA SER A 105 19.72 -1.41 -4.10
C SER A 105 20.28 -1.18 -2.69
N LYS A 106 19.59 -1.65 -1.65
CA LYS A 106 20.04 -1.54 -0.25
C LYS A 106 21.12 -2.56 0.09
N SER A 107 20.95 -3.80 -0.35
CA SER A 107 21.76 -4.94 0.10
C SER A 107 23.06 -5.10 -0.67
N VAL A 108 23.04 -4.88 -1.99
CA VAL A 108 24.21 -5.06 -2.86
C VAL A 108 24.94 -3.75 -3.08
N PHE A 109 24.19 -2.65 -3.27
CA PHE A 109 24.78 -1.35 -3.62
C PHE A 109 24.91 -0.39 -2.44
N GLY A 110 24.46 -0.77 -1.23
CA GLY A 110 24.54 0.08 -0.04
C GLY A 110 23.80 1.41 -0.16
N ALA A 111 22.82 1.51 -1.06
CA ALA A 111 22.13 2.76 -1.33
C ALA A 111 21.29 3.21 -0.13
N SER A 112 21.21 4.52 0.09
CA SER A 112 20.35 5.07 1.13
C SER A 112 18.88 4.66 0.90
N PRO A 113 18.03 4.56 1.95
CA PRO A 113 16.62 4.19 1.80
C PRO A 113 15.88 5.08 0.80
N ALA A 114 16.30 6.34 0.72
CA ALA A 114 15.81 7.29 -0.26
C ALA A 114 16.17 6.85 -1.69
N VAL A 115 17.45 6.63 -1.99
CA VAL A 115 17.91 6.26 -3.32
C VAL A 115 17.33 4.91 -3.75
N ALA A 116 17.30 3.93 -2.85
CA ALA A 116 16.73 2.62 -3.11
C ALA A 116 15.23 2.67 -3.44
N GLY A 117 14.43 3.47 -2.72
CA GLY A 117 13.01 3.65 -3.03
C GLY A 117 12.76 4.33 -4.38
N THR A 118 13.66 5.22 -4.82
CA THR A 118 13.58 5.83 -6.16
C THR A 118 13.85 4.79 -7.25
N PHE A 119 14.90 3.98 -7.10
CA PHE A 119 15.19 2.89 -8.05
C PHE A 119 14.07 1.86 -8.07
N GLY A 120 13.52 1.51 -6.90
CA GLY A 120 12.34 0.67 -6.76
C GLY A 120 11.17 1.18 -7.59
N GLY A 121 10.74 2.43 -7.36
CA GLY A 121 9.62 3.02 -8.11
C GLY A 121 9.86 3.11 -9.63
N VAL A 122 11.08 3.45 -10.05
CA VAL A 122 11.46 3.51 -11.48
C VAL A 122 11.40 2.13 -12.13
N ALA A 123 12.02 1.13 -11.52
CA ALA A 123 12.05 -0.22 -12.06
C ALA A 123 10.67 -0.88 -11.99
N GLY A 124 9.92 -0.65 -10.92
CA GLY A 124 8.53 -1.10 -10.80
C GLY A 124 7.62 -0.48 -11.86
N GLY A 125 7.77 0.81 -12.16
CA GLY A 125 7.06 1.47 -13.26
C GLY A 125 7.40 0.90 -14.63
N ALA A 126 8.68 0.56 -14.86
CA ALA A 126 9.12 -0.12 -16.07
C ALA A 126 8.53 -1.53 -16.16
N ALA A 127 8.66 -2.35 -15.11
CA ALA A 127 8.09 -3.70 -15.07
C ALA A 127 6.58 -3.68 -15.31
N GLN A 128 5.86 -2.74 -14.69
CA GLN A 128 4.44 -2.53 -14.95
C GLN A 128 4.16 -2.31 -16.43
N SER A 129 4.93 -1.47 -17.14
CA SER A 129 4.71 -1.20 -18.56
C SER A 129 4.95 -2.40 -19.49
N TYR A 130 5.88 -3.29 -19.15
CA TYR A 130 6.20 -4.47 -19.97
C TYR A 130 5.34 -5.69 -19.63
N LEU A 131 4.90 -5.80 -18.38
CA LEU A 131 4.14 -6.96 -17.89
C LEU A 131 2.62 -6.73 -17.86
N THR A 132 2.16 -5.47 -17.88
CA THR A 132 0.72 -5.19 -18.00
C THR A 132 0.35 -4.91 -19.44
N MET A 133 -0.51 -5.77 -20.00
CA MET A 133 -1.06 -5.59 -21.33
C MET A 133 -2.07 -4.42 -21.32
N GLU A 134 -1.63 -3.21 -21.67
CA GLU A 134 -2.54 -2.07 -21.91
C GLU A 134 -3.22 -2.23 -23.28
N ILE A 135 -4.26 -3.06 -23.35
CA ILE A 135 -5.08 -3.20 -24.56
C ILE A 135 -5.95 -1.95 -24.69
N THR A 136 -5.49 -1.02 -25.52
CA THR A 136 -6.17 0.25 -25.72
C THR A 136 -7.37 0.02 -26.65
N ARG A 137 -8.59 0.07 -26.12
CA ARG A 137 -9.81 0.01 -26.95
C ARG A 137 -9.90 1.26 -27.84
N PRO A 138 -10.29 1.14 -29.13
CA PRO A 138 -10.72 2.28 -29.91
C PRO A 138 -11.98 2.87 -29.26
N LYS A 139 -11.88 4.09 -28.72
CA LYS A 139 -12.97 4.75 -27.97
C LYS A 139 -13.99 5.48 -28.85
N ASN A 140 -13.82 5.46 -30.16
CA ASN A 140 -14.74 6.05 -31.13
C ASN A 140 -15.51 4.95 -31.84
N VAL A 141 -16.72 4.65 -31.37
CA VAL A 141 -17.65 3.75 -32.04
C VAL A 141 -18.83 4.58 -32.51
N GLN A 142 -19.12 4.52 -33.81
CA GLN A 142 -20.32 5.11 -34.39
C GLN A 142 -21.57 4.47 -33.74
N PRO A 143 -22.68 5.22 -33.56
CA PRO A 143 -23.90 4.65 -33.00
C PRO A 143 -24.36 3.44 -33.83
N GLY A 144 -24.54 2.28 -33.20
CA GLY A 144 -25.07 1.06 -33.84
C GLY A 144 -24.05 -0.03 -34.21
N VAL A 145 -22.75 0.19 -34.05
CA VAL A 145 -21.72 -0.84 -34.31
C VAL A 145 -21.41 -1.63 -33.04
N ARG A 146 -21.41 -2.98 -33.13
CA ARG A 146 -21.05 -3.88 -32.02
C ARG A 146 -19.61 -3.58 -31.59
N VAL A 147 -19.44 -3.18 -30.33
CA VAL A 147 -18.11 -2.98 -29.73
C VAL A 147 -17.51 -4.36 -29.45
N PRO A 148 -16.41 -4.77 -30.12
CA PRO A 148 -15.77 -6.06 -29.86
C PRO A 148 -15.26 -6.13 -28.42
N GLY A 149 -15.27 -7.33 -27.84
CA GLY A 149 -14.80 -7.57 -26.48
C GLY A 149 -13.28 -7.32 -26.35
N THR A 150 -12.77 -7.01 -25.15
CA THR A 150 -11.31 -6.83 -24.95
C THR A 150 -10.53 -8.07 -25.37
N MET A 151 -11.04 -9.26 -25.05
CA MET A 151 -10.42 -10.53 -25.44
C MET A 151 -10.47 -10.76 -26.96
N GLU A 152 -11.53 -10.28 -27.61
CA GLU A 152 -11.69 -10.37 -29.05
C GLU A 152 -10.67 -9.48 -29.77
N VAL A 153 -10.53 -8.22 -29.33
CA VAL A 153 -9.50 -7.29 -29.84
C VAL A 153 -8.09 -7.81 -29.54
N PHE A 154 -7.87 -8.37 -28.35
CA PHE A 154 -6.59 -8.99 -27.97
C PHE A 154 -6.21 -10.13 -28.91
N LEU A 155 -7.10 -11.10 -29.07
CA LEU A 155 -6.88 -12.28 -29.89
C LEU A 155 -6.75 -11.91 -31.35
N ASP A 156 -7.46 -10.89 -31.83
CA ASP A 156 -7.35 -10.41 -33.20
C ASP A 156 -5.98 -9.75 -33.46
N ILE A 157 -5.49 -8.90 -32.54
CA ILE A 157 -4.14 -8.31 -32.63
C ILE A 157 -3.07 -9.40 -32.51
N LEU A 158 -3.23 -10.35 -31.58
CA LEU A 158 -2.28 -11.45 -31.38
C LEU A 158 -2.22 -12.36 -32.61
N ARG A 159 -3.36 -12.62 -33.27
CA ARG A 159 -3.42 -13.40 -34.52
C ARG A 159 -2.82 -12.66 -35.72
N LYS A 160 -3.03 -11.34 -35.83
CA LYS A 160 -2.61 -10.54 -36.98
C LYS A 160 -1.15 -10.07 -36.89
N GLU A 161 -0.73 -9.59 -35.72
CA GLU A 161 0.56 -8.91 -35.52
C GLU A 161 1.48 -9.62 -34.51
N GLY A 162 1.00 -10.71 -33.87
CA GLY A 162 1.75 -11.45 -32.86
C GLY A 162 2.03 -10.62 -31.58
N ILE A 163 2.96 -11.12 -30.77
CA ILE A 163 3.36 -10.48 -29.50
C ILE A 163 3.96 -9.07 -29.72
N ARG A 164 4.58 -8.84 -30.88
CA ARG A 164 5.16 -7.53 -31.25
C ARG A 164 4.09 -6.47 -31.52
N GLY A 165 2.92 -6.85 -32.07
CA GLY A 165 1.79 -5.94 -32.24
C GLY A 165 1.18 -5.52 -30.90
N VAL A 166 1.03 -6.47 -29.97
CA VAL A 166 0.52 -6.20 -28.61
C VAL A 166 1.43 -5.22 -27.86
N ASN A 167 2.75 -5.34 -28.01
CA ASN A 167 3.73 -4.49 -27.33
C ASN A 167 4.10 -3.21 -28.10
N ARG A 168 3.35 -2.86 -29.15
CA ARG A 168 3.64 -1.68 -29.96
C ARG A 168 3.46 -0.40 -29.14
N GLY A 169 4.56 0.33 -28.94
CA GLY A 169 4.58 1.55 -28.15
C GLY A 169 4.87 1.36 -26.66
N VAL A 170 5.11 0.13 -26.19
CA VAL A 170 5.48 -0.15 -24.78
C VAL A 170 6.69 0.64 -24.33
N ASN A 171 7.71 0.85 -25.19
CA ASN A 171 8.90 1.64 -24.83
C ASN A 171 8.55 3.10 -24.47
N ALA A 172 7.57 3.70 -25.16
CA ALA A 172 7.10 5.04 -24.83
C ALA A 172 6.32 5.04 -23.50
N VAL A 173 5.58 3.97 -23.21
CA VAL A 173 4.88 3.77 -21.93
C VAL A 173 5.88 3.56 -20.79
N ALA A 174 6.95 2.80 -21.01
CA ALA A 174 8.02 2.59 -20.05
C ALA A 174 8.72 3.91 -19.72
N LEU A 175 9.11 4.68 -20.73
CA LEU A 175 9.75 5.99 -20.56
C LEU A 175 8.87 6.97 -19.77
N ARG A 176 7.56 6.95 -20.03
CA ARG A 176 6.57 7.69 -19.24
C ARG A 176 6.53 7.25 -17.79
N GLN A 177 6.45 5.95 -17.52
CA GLN A 177 6.33 5.44 -16.15
C GLN A 177 7.62 5.74 -15.37
N ILE A 178 8.77 5.51 -15.98
CA ILE A 178 10.09 5.81 -15.41
C ILE A 178 10.20 7.30 -15.05
N SER A 179 9.93 8.20 -16.00
CA SER A 179 9.99 9.64 -15.75
C SER A 179 8.93 10.11 -14.73
N GLY A 180 7.74 9.52 -14.75
CA GLY A 180 6.67 9.80 -13.80
C GLY A 180 7.03 9.41 -12.36
N TRP A 181 7.54 8.19 -12.16
CA TRP A 181 7.94 7.72 -10.83
C TRP A 181 9.18 8.45 -10.31
N ALA A 182 10.20 8.66 -11.15
CA ALA A 182 11.40 9.40 -10.78
C ALA A 182 11.07 10.83 -10.32
N SER A 183 10.25 11.54 -11.09
CA SER A 183 9.88 12.92 -10.76
C SER A 183 8.94 13.01 -9.56
N ARG A 184 7.96 12.11 -9.42
CA ARG A 184 7.05 12.09 -8.26
C ARG A 184 7.81 11.92 -6.96
N ILE A 185 8.76 10.98 -6.90
CA ILE A 185 9.56 10.72 -5.70
C ILE A 185 10.52 11.88 -5.43
N GLY A 186 11.20 12.38 -6.46
CA GLY A 186 12.13 13.51 -6.34
C GLY A 186 11.44 14.79 -5.85
N ILE A 187 10.31 15.14 -6.46
CA ILE A 187 9.56 16.35 -6.10
C ILE A 187 8.88 16.22 -4.75
N ALA A 188 8.34 15.04 -4.41
CA ALA A 188 7.78 14.80 -3.07
C ALA A 188 8.85 15.03 -1.99
N ARG A 189 10.08 14.53 -2.18
CA ARG A 189 11.19 14.76 -1.23
C ARG A 189 11.64 16.21 -1.15
N PHE A 190 11.68 16.89 -2.29
CA PHE A 190 11.96 18.32 -2.30
C PHE A 190 10.89 19.07 -1.50
N ALA A 191 9.60 18.76 -1.72
CA ALA A 191 8.50 19.34 -0.98
C ALA A 191 8.56 19.00 0.52
N GLU A 192 8.93 17.77 0.88
CA GLU A 192 9.18 17.38 2.28
C GLU A 192 10.28 18.26 2.91
N GLY A 193 11.40 18.47 2.20
CA GLY A 193 12.50 19.33 2.67
C GLY A 193 12.07 20.78 2.86
N GLN A 194 11.31 21.33 1.91
CA GLN A 194 10.76 22.68 2.03
C GLN A 194 9.79 22.82 3.22
N ILE A 195 8.93 21.82 3.46
CA ILE A 195 8.00 21.82 4.60
C ILE A 195 8.77 21.74 5.93
N ARG A 196 9.88 20.99 6.00
CA ARG A 196 10.75 20.96 7.19
C ARG A 196 11.36 22.33 7.47
N THR A 197 11.91 22.98 6.45
CA THR A 197 12.51 24.33 6.57
C THR A 197 11.46 25.38 6.95
N LEU A 198 10.29 25.36 6.30
CA LEU A 198 9.20 26.31 6.55
C LEU A 198 8.64 26.21 7.98
N LYS A 199 8.71 25.02 8.59
CA LYS A 199 8.23 24.78 9.96
C LYS A 199 9.35 24.74 11.00
N SER A 200 10.56 25.19 10.64
CA SER A 200 11.73 25.20 11.53
C SER A 200 12.02 23.85 12.19
N LYS A 201 11.79 22.75 11.46
CA LYS A 201 12.08 21.40 11.93
C LYS A 201 13.51 21.00 11.57
N PRO A 202 14.23 20.26 12.43
CA PRO A 202 15.56 19.74 12.08
C PRO A 202 15.48 18.80 10.85
N ALA A 203 16.58 18.67 10.11
CA ALA A 203 16.62 18.05 8.77
C ALA A 203 16.17 16.56 8.76
N ASP A 204 16.30 15.90 9.90
CA ASP A 204 15.95 14.52 10.21
C ASP A 204 14.62 14.35 10.97
N ALA A 205 13.95 15.46 11.28
CA ALA A 205 12.67 15.44 11.98
C ALA A 205 11.58 14.76 11.15
N LYS A 206 10.81 13.89 11.82
CA LYS A 206 9.68 13.20 11.21
C LYS A 206 8.58 14.21 10.83
N LEU A 207 8.08 14.07 9.60
CA LEU A 207 6.92 14.82 9.12
C LEU A 207 5.64 14.17 9.64
N SER A 208 4.64 14.99 9.95
CA SER A 208 3.30 14.49 10.29
C SER A 208 2.63 13.83 9.08
N VAL A 209 1.61 13.02 9.32
CA VAL A 209 0.84 12.35 8.26
C VAL A 209 0.30 13.37 7.24
N TRP A 210 -0.22 14.51 7.72
CA TRP A 210 -0.71 15.60 6.87
C TRP A 210 0.40 16.30 6.08
N GLU A 211 1.58 16.50 6.68
CA GLU A 211 2.72 17.10 5.98
C GLU A 211 3.27 16.17 4.90
N LYS A 212 3.30 14.87 5.18
CA LYS A 212 3.71 13.84 4.21
C LYS A 212 2.68 13.69 3.10
N MET A 213 1.38 13.75 3.42
CA MET A 213 0.31 13.78 2.43
C MET A 213 0.38 15.04 1.56
N ALA A 214 0.61 16.21 2.14
CA ALA A 214 0.77 17.46 1.40
C ALA A 214 2.00 17.41 0.48
N ALA A 215 3.16 17.00 0.99
CA ALA A 215 4.38 16.83 0.22
C ALA A 215 4.21 15.84 -0.94
N SER A 216 3.57 14.71 -0.66
CA SER A 216 3.31 13.68 -1.67
C SER A 216 2.29 14.14 -2.71
N THR A 217 1.28 14.92 -2.30
CA THR A 217 0.28 15.51 -3.21
C THR A 217 0.92 16.53 -4.14
N VAL A 218 1.80 17.38 -3.61
CA VAL A 218 2.63 18.30 -4.41
C VAL A 218 3.53 17.51 -5.37
N GLY A 219 4.18 16.44 -4.89
CA GLY A 219 4.96 15.53 -5.73
C GLY A 219 4.15 14.90 -6.85
N GLY A 220 2.94 14.41 -6.56
CA GLY A 220 2.01 13.85 -7.54
C GLY A 220 1.55 14.89 -8.57
N ALA A 221 1.16 16.09 -8.13
CA ALA A 221 0.71 17.17 -8.99
C ALA A 221 1.83 17.66 -9.92
N LEU A 222 3.00 18.00 -9.36
CA LEU A 222 4.12 18.53 -10.13
C LEU A 222 4.80 17.48 -11.01
N SER A 223 4.71 16.18 -10.68
CA SER A 223 5.17 15.10 -11.57
C SER A 223 4.45 15.07 -12.94
N CYS A 224 3.34 15.80 -13.08
CA CYS A 224 2.62 15.95 -14.34
C CYS A 224 3.34 16.85 -15.37
N TRP A 225 4.52 17.41 -15.06
CA TRP A 225 5.35 18.17 -16.00
C TRP A 225 5.68 17.39 -17.29
N ASN A 226 5.71 16.06 -17.22
CA ASN A 226 5.94 15.18 -18.37
C ASN A 226 4.70 14.99 -19.27
N GLN A 227 3.64 15.79 -19.10
CA GLN A 227 2.44 15.80 -19.96
C GLN A 227 2.72 15.94 -21.47
N PRO A 228 3.72 16.71 -21.93
CA PRO A 228 4.02 16.78 -23.36
C PRO A 228 4.30 15.41 -24.01
N PHE A 229 4.94 14.49 -23.28
CA PHE A 229 5.18 13.12 -23.76
C PHE A 229 3.88 12.31 -23.87
N GLU A 230 2.90 12.56 -23.00
CA GLU A 230 1.58 11.92 -23.08
C GLU A 230 0.82 12.36 -24.32
N VAL A 231 0.79 13.66 -24.58
CA VAL A 231 0.07 14.20 -25.75
C VAL A 231 0.71 13.69 -27.04
N LEU A 232 2.05 13.62 -27.08
CA LEU A 232 2.78 13.06 -28.21
C LEU A 232 2.46 11.58 -28.45
N ARG A 233 2.42 10.76 -27.39
CA ARG A 233 2.02 9.34 -27.49
C ARG A 233 0.61 9.22 -28.06
N VAL A 234 -0.35 9.94 -27.50
CA VAL A 234 -1.76 9.87 -27.93
C VAL A 234 -1.91 10.30 -29.39
N GLU A 235 -1.20 11.36 -29.79
CA GLU A 235 -1.20 11.81 -31.19
C GLU A 235 -0.60 10.74 -32.12
N MET A 236 0.50 10.10 -31.73
CA MET A 236 1.09 8.99 -32.50
C MET A 236 0.16 7.77 -32.61
N GLN A 237 -0.57 7.43 -31.54
CA GLN A 237 -1.54 6.33 -31.55
C GLN A 237 -2.77 6.66 -32.43
N SER A 238 -3.24 7.90 -32.39
CA SER A 238 -4.31 8.37 -33.28
C SER A 238 -3.89 8.35 -34.74
N LEU A 239 -2.66 8.75 -35.04
CA LEU A 239 -2.07 8.73 -36.39
C LEU A 239 -1.93 7.31 -36.94
N ALA A 240 -1.52 6.36 -36.10
CA ALA A 240 -1.37 4.96 -36.48
C ALA A 240 -2.71 4.27 -36.82
N SER A 241 -3.84 4.83 -36.37
CA SER A 241 -5.17 4.25 -36.58
C SER A 241 -5.88 4.75 -37.86
N GLY A 242 -5.33 5.75 -38.55
CA GLY A 242 -6.06 6.49 -39.59
C GLY A 242 -5.40 6.60 -40.97
N GLN A 243 -4.17 6.10 -41.18
CA GLN A 243 -3.47 6.24 -42.48
C GLN A 243 -2.68 4.99 -42.89
N ASP A 244 -2.57 4.86 -44.21
CA ASP A 244 -1.83 3.88 -44.98
C ASP A 244 -0.39 3.66 -44.43
N ILE A 245 0.04 2.39 -44.38
CA ILE A 245 1.17 1.85 -43.60
C ILE A 245 2.57 2.39 -44.04
N SER A 246 2.62 3.32 -44.99
CA SER A 246 3.83 3.81 -45.67
C SER A 246 4.70 4.78 -44.86
N SER A 247 4.15 5.53 -43.89
CA SER A 247 4.96 6.43 -43.04
C SER A 247 4.75 6.15 -41.56
N LYS A 248 5.74 5.55 -40.90
CA LYS A 248 5.70 5.36 -39.43
C LYS A 248 5.73 6.75 -38.78
N PRO A 249 4.67 7.19 -38.07
CA PRO A 249 4.68 8.49 -37.43
C PRO A 249 5.81 8.55 -36.39
N THR A 250 6.66 9.57 -36.46
CA THR A 250 7.75 9.81 -35.51
C THR A 250 7.30 10.83 -34.47
N MET A 251 7.92 10.82 -33.29
CA MET A 251 7.65 11.81 -32.23
C MET A 251 7.79 13.26 -32.75
N VAL A 252 8.69 13.48 -33.71
CA VAL A 252 8.93 14.78 -34.33
C VAL A 252 7.78 15.19 -35.25
N SER A 253 7.22 14.28 -36.04
CA SER A 253 6.08 14.60 -36.91
C SER A 253 4.81 14.87 -36.10
N ALA A 254 4.59 14.11 -35.02
CA ALA A 254 3.51 14.37 -34.06
C ALA A 254 3.67 15.74 -33.37
N ALA A 255 4.89 16.09 -32.94
CA ALA A 255 5.17 17.39 -32.31
C ALA A 255 4.87 18.57 -33.26
N LYS A 256 5.32 18.48 -34.52
CA LYS A 256 5.05 19.51 -35.55
C LYS A 256 3.55 19.66 -35.80
N ARG A 257 2.79 18.57 -35.83
CA ARG A 257 1.33 18.61 -36.03
C ARG A 257 0.60 19.26 -34.86
N ILE A 258 0.99 18.98 -33.62
CA ILE A 258 0.41 19.60 -32.42
C ILE A 258 0.69 21.10 -32.42
N LEU A 259 1.93 21.51 -32.70
CA LEU A 259 2.31 22.92 -32.81
C LEU A 259 1.47 23.64 -33.88
N ALA A 260 1.28 23.02 -35.04
CA ALA A 260 0.51 23.61 -36.14
C ALA A 260 -1.00 23.69 -35.87
N THR A 261 -1.58 22.76 -35.11
CA THR A 261 -3.05 22.71 -34.89
C THR A 261 -3.51 23.37 -33.59
N SER A 262 -2.74 23.24 -32.51
CA SER A 262 -3.15 23.67 -31.17
C SER A 262 -2.14 24.61 -30.49
N GLY A 263 -1.03 24.92 -31.17
CA GLY A 263 0.06 25.70 -30.60
C GLY A 263 0.79 25.01 -29.44
N PRO A 264 1.70 25.72 -28.75
CA PRO A 264 2.50 25.17 -27.66
C PRO A 264 1.67 24.77 -26.42
N LEU A 265 0.51 25.40 -26.20
CA LEU A 265 -0.40 25.02 -25.11
C LEU A 265 -1.09 23.66 -25.36
N GLY A 266 -1.11 23.18 -26.60
CA GLY A 266 -1.62 21.86 -26.95
C GLY A 266 -0.91 20.71 -26.22
N PHE A 267 0.38 20.87 -25.93
CA PHE A 267 1.19 19.87 -25.21
C PHE A 267 0.78 19.67 -23.74
N PHE A 268 0.07 20.64 -23.15
CA PHE A 268 -0.36 20.58 -21.75
C PHE A 268 -1.86 20.32 -21.60
N ARG A 269 -2.55 20.03 -22.70
CA ARG A 269 -3.98 19.72 -22.68
C ARG A 269 -4.24 18.47 -21.82
N GLY A 270 -5.20 18.58 -20.91
CA GLY A 270 -5.56 17.50 -19.99
C GLY A 270 -4.67 17.36 -18.74
N VAL A 271 -3.73 18.29 -18.51
CA VAL A 271 -2.88 18.28 -17.31
C VAL A 271 -3.69 18.46 -16.01
N VAL A 272 -4.71 19.31 -16.02
CA VAL A 272 -5.56 19.61 -14.85
C VAL A 272 -6.28 18.36 -14.31
N PRO A 273 -7.06 17.62 -15.12
CA PRO A 273 -7.68 16.38 -14.64
C PRO A 273 -6.65 15.32 -14.25
N ARG A 274 -5.47 15.30 -14.88
CA ARG A 274 -4.36 14.41 -14.52
C ARG A 274 -3.79 14.73 -13.13
N ILE A 275 -3.59 16.00 -12.81
CA ILE A 275 -3.15 16.46 -11.48
C ILE A 275 -4.14 15.98 -10.43
N GLY A 276 -5.44 16.13 -10.69
CA GLY A 276 -6.48 15.71 -9.77
C GLY A 276 -6.46 14.19 -9.49
N VAL A 277 -6.32 13.35 -10.53
CA VAL A 277 -6.18 11.89 -10.34
C VAL A 277 -4.92 11.54 -9.54
N ALA A 278 -3.80 12.20 -9.83
CA ALA A 278 -2.52 11.95 -9.14
C ALA A 278 -2.58 12.38 -7.66
N ALA A 279 -3.24 13.50 -7.36
CA ALA A 279 -3.48 13.98 -6.01
C ALA A 279 -4.36 12.99 -5.23
N TRP A 280 -5.52 12.61 -5.80
CA TRP A 280 -6.45 11.67 -5.15
C TRP A 280 -5.81 10.31 -4.86
N ALA A 281 -5.08 9.75 -5.83
CA ALA A 281 -4.36 8.50 -5.63
C ALA A 281 -3.32 8.58 -4.50
N THR A 282 -2.65 9.73 -4.35
CA THR A 282 -1.70 9.94 -3.26
C THR A 282 -2.40 9.99 -1.91
N ILE A 283 -3.51 10.70 -1.82
CA ILE A 283 -4.31 10.83 -0.59
C ILE A 283 -4.81 9.44 -0.15
N CYS A 284 -5.30 8.63 -1.08
CA CYS A 284 -5.76 7.27 -0.79
C CYS A 284 -4.61 6.35 -0.30
N MET A 285 -3.44 6.42 -0.94
CA MET A 285 -2.32 5.54 -0.59
C MET A 285 -1.59 5.92 0.70
N VAL A 286 -1.56 7.21 1.05
CA VAL A 286 -0.82 7.72 2.21
C VAL A 286 -1.73 7.95 3.43
N GLY A 287 -3.00 8.32 3.22
CA GLY A 287 -3.93 8.68 4.30
C GLY A 287 -4.62 7.50 4.99
N PHE A 288 -5.09 6.50 4.24
CA PHE A 288 -5.94 5.44 4.80
C PHE A 288 -5.18 4.40 5.63
N GLY A 289 -3.90 4.19 5.35
CA GLY A 289 -3.15 3.12 6.01
C GLY A 289 -2.85 3.38 7.49
N ASP A 290 -2.65 4.64 7.89
CA ASP A 290 -2.22 5.00 9.25
C ASP A 290 -3.41 5.32 10.17
N ILE A 291 -4.58 5.63 9.59
CA ILE A 291 -5.78 6.10 10.31
C ILE A 291 -6.69 4.93 10.70
N ALA A 292 -6.75 3.85 9.93
CA ALA A 292 -7.78 2.82 10.09
C ALA A 292 -7.86 2.17 11.49
N LYS A 293 -6.73 1.97 12.19
CA LYS A 293 -6.70 1.21 13.45
C LYS A 293 -7.21 2.00 14.67
N GLU A 294 -6.84 3.26 14.80
CA GLU A 294 -7.34 4.12 15.89
C GLU A 294 -8.87 4.20 15.85
N TYR A 295 -9.43 4.30 14.63
CA TYR A 295 -10.87 4.35 14.40
C TYR A 295 -11.55 3.01 14.66
N ILE A 296 -10.88 1.88 14.38
CA ILE A 296 -11.38 0.54 14.72
C ILE A 296 -11.55 0.40 16.24
N GLY A 297 -10.58 0.86 17.04
CA GLY A 297 -10.67 0.83 18.50
C GLY A 297 -11.84 1.67 19.03
N ASP A 298 -11.94 2.92 18.57
CA ASP A 298 -13.04 3.83 18.95
C ASP A 298 -14.42 3.29 18.51
N ALA A 299 -14.50 2.68 17.33
CA ALA A 299 -15.73 2.04 16.84
C ALA A 299 -16.16 0.87 17.72
N LEU A 300 -15.22 0.02 18.15
CA LEU A 300 -15.49 -1.09 19.05
C LEU A 300 -15.94 -0.61 20.44
N VAL A 301 -15.39 0.50 20.93
CA VAL A 301 -15.89 1.14 22.18
C VAL A 301 -17.35 1.61 22.01
N LYS A 302 -17.70 2.22 20.87
CA LYS A 302 -19.09 2.64 20.57
C LYS A 302 -20.03 1.43 20.45
N LEU A 303 -19.55 0.30 19.94
CA LEU A 303 -20.26 -0.99 19.91
C LEU A 303 -20.31 -1.71 21.27
N LYS A 304 -19.75 -1.10 22.34
CA LYS A 304 -19.64 -1.68 23.68
C LYS A 304 -18.91 -3.01 23.71
N TYR A 305 -17.99 -3.23 22.76
CA TYR A 305 -17.14 -4.40 22.77
C TYR A 305 -16.10 -4.26 23.90
N PRO A 306 -15.80 -5.34 24.66
CA PRO A 306 -14.91 -5.26 25.82
C PRO A 306 -13.58 -4.59 25.51
N HIS A 307 -13.23 -3.57 26.30
CA HIS A 307 -11.97 -2.80 26.19
C HIS A 307 -11.69 -2.22 24.77
N GLY A 308 -12.72 -2.05 23.93
CA GLY A 308 -12.55 -1.62 22.53
C GLY A 308 -11.73 -2.60 21.69
N GLY A 309 -11.61 -3.87 22.11
CA GLY A 309 -10.74 -4.87 21.50
C GLY A 309 -9.25 -4.57 21.66
N PHE A 310 -8.84 -3.57 22.43
CA PHE A 310 -7.44 -3.17 22.55
C PHE A 310 -6.67 -4.11 23.48
N LEU A 311 -5.55 -4.65 22.97
CA LEU A 311 -4.66 -5.54 23.74
C LEU A 311 -3.59 -4.70 24.44
N ASP A 312 -3.94 -4.16 25.59
CA ASP A 312 -3.10 -3.24 26.34
C ASP A 312 -1.80 -3.87 26.86
N GLY A 313 -0.73 -3.07 26.86
CA GLY A 313 0.59 -3.50 27.29
C GLY A 313 1.33 -4.42 26.31
N ILE A 314 0.78 -4.68 25.12
CA ILE A 314 1.49 -5.34 24.03
C ILE A 314 2.18 -4.29 23.15
N HIS A 315 3.48 -4.42 22.98
CA HIS A 315 4.31 -3.49 22.22
C HIS A 315 5.04 -4.15 21.07
N MET A 316 5.27 -3.41 19.99
CA MET A 316 6.06 -3.89 18.85
C MET A 316 7.57 -3.78 19.16
N TRP A 317 8.25 -4.93 19.15
CA TRP A 317 9.70 -5.06 19.42
C TRP A 317 10.53 -5.21 18.14
N SER A 318 9.93 -5.79 17.09
CA SER A 318 10.56 -6.04 15.79
C SER A 318 9.53 -5.76 14.68
N PRO A 319 9.93 -5.26 13.49
CA PRO A 319 11.29 -5.11 12.92
C PRO A 319 12.11 -3.94 13.45
N ARG A 320 11.47 -2.95 14.09
CA ARG A 320 12.14 -1.91 14.87
C ARG A 320 11.16 -1.39 15.90
N MET A 321 11.62 -1.23 17.13
CA MET A 321 10.77 -0.86 18.26
C MET A 321 9.98 0.42 17.94
N ARG A 322 8.64 0.33 17.99
CA ARG A 322 7.69 1.42 17.70
C ARG A 322 7.90 2.15 16.35
N SER A 323 8.39 1.45 15.32
CA SER A 323 8.53 2.01 13.96
C SER A 323 7.18 2.32 13.31
N CYS A 324 7.05 3.49 12.69
CA CYS A 324 5.79 3.95 12.11
C CYS A 324 5.39 3.28 10.79
N SER A 325 6.22 2.43 10.21
CA SER A 325 5.96 1.84 8.88
C SER A 325 5.43 0.40 8.92
N THR A 326 5.54 -0.29 10.06
CA THR A 326 5.16 -1.70 10.15
C THR A 326 3.73 -1.83 10.64
N ARG A 327 2.92 -2.54 9.85
CA ARG A 327 1.54 -2.90 10.15
C ARG A 327 1.33 -4.37 9.85
N ILE A 328 0.56 -5.04 10.69
CA ILE A 328 0.15 -6.42 10.47
C ILE A 328 -1.37 -6.51 10.55
N ILE A 329 -1.94 -7.30 9.65
CA ILE A 329 -3.33 -7.71 9.69
C ILE A 329 -3.41 -9.19 9.32
N GLY A 330 -4.21 -9.94 10.06
CA GLY A 330 -4.36 -11.36 9.82
C GLY A 330 -5.32 -12.03 10.79
N SER A 331 -5.79 -13.21 10.40
CA SER A 331 -6.61 -14.08 11.24
C SER A 331 -5.77 -14.62 12.41
N ALA A 332 -6.36 -14.62 13.60
CA ALA A 332 -5.77 -15.13 14.82
C ALA A 332 -5.60 -16.66 14.75
N VAL A 333 -4.38 -17.13 15.02
CA VAL A 333 -4.07 -18.52 15.37
C VAL A 333 -3.70 -18.51 16.85
N THR A 334 -4.58 -18.97 17.70
CA THR A 334 -4.38 -18.88 19.16
C THR A 334 -3.55 -20.05 19.68
N VAL A 335 -2.64 -19.78 20.62
CA VAL A 335 -1.80 -20.80 21.28
C VAL A 335 -1.83 -20.60 22.78
N LYS A 336 -2.26 -21.64 23.50
CA LYS A 336 -2.28 -21.66 24.95
C LYS A 336 -0.98 -22.26 25.48
N MET A 337 -0.21 -21.46 26.21
CA MET A 337 0.93 -21.97 26.97
C MET A 337 0.49 -22.32 28.39
N VAL A 338 1.10 -23.36 28.96
CA VAL A 338 0.94 -23.77 30.35
C VAL A 338 2.31 -23.85 31.01
N GLU A 339 2.35 -23.81 32.33
CA GLU A 339 3.58 -24.10 33.07
C GLU A 339 4.08 -25.51 32.77
N ALA A 340 5.40 -25.68 32.70
CA ALA A 340 6.02 -26.97 32.40
C ALA A 340 5.71 -28.04 33.46
N SER A 341 5.47 -27.61 34.71
CA SER A 341 5.05 -28.45 35.85
C SER A 341 3.66 -29.09 35.65
N ASN A 342 2.80 -28.51 34.81
CA ASN A 342 1.46 -29.01 34.59
C ASN A 342 1.48 -30.22 33.63
N ASN A 343 1.57 -31.42 34.19
CA ASN A 343 1.58 -32.67 33.41
C ASN A 343 0.20 -33.14 32.94
N LYS A 344 -0.89 -32.53 33.43
CA LYS A 344 -2.27 -32.91 33.06
C LYS A 344 -2.73 -32.31 31.74
N ALA A 345 -2.13 -31.19 31.33
CA ALA A 345 -2.50 -30.53 30.09
C ALA A 345 -2.05 -31.34 28.86
N PRO A 346 -2.79 -31.33 27.73
CA PRO A 346 -2.41 -32.06 26.53
C PRO A 346 -1.01 -31.65 26.02
N LYS A 347 -0.31 -32.60 25.40
CA LYS A 347 0.95 -32.34 24.69
C LYS A 347 0.66 -32.29 23.19
N LEU A 348 1.19 -31.28 22.52
CA LEU A 348 1.05 -31.15 21.08
C LEU A 348 1.92 -32.16 20.35
N ALA A 349 1.39 -32.76 19.29
CA ALA A 349 2.10 -33.74 18.45
C ALA A 349 3.22 -33.11 17.60
N ARG A 350 3.12 -31.80 17.32
CA ARG A 350 4.11 -31.02 16.58
C ARG A 350 4.40 -29.73 17.31
N HIS A 351 5.55 -29.12 16.98
CA HIS A 351 5.95 -27.86 17.58
C HIS A 351 4.98 -26.73 17.18
N PHE A 352 4.53 -25.92 18.13
CA PHE A 352 3.46 -24.94 17.89
C PHE A 352 3.82 -23.86 16.88
N ALA A 353 5.09 -23.52 16.72
CA ALA A 353 5.55 -22.60 15.67
C ALA A 353 5.22 -23.11 14.24
N ASP A 354 5.10 -24.43 14.03
CA ASP A 354 4.70 -25.04 12.76
C ASP A 354 3.20 -24.98 12.50
N CYS A 355 2.40 -24.63 13.50
CA CYS A 355 0.95 -24.53 13.40
C CYS A 355 0.48 -23.16 12.91
N ASN A 356 1.42 -22.26 12.60
CA ASN A 356 1.08 -20.96 12.04
C ASN A 356 0.48 -21.10 10.64
N ARG A 357 -0.32 -20.12 10.23
CA ARG A 357 -1.00 -20.11 8.93
C ARG A 357 -0.40 -19.01 8.04
N PRO A 358 -0.32 -19.22 6.72
CA PRO A 358 0.04 -18.14 5.79
C PRO A 358 -0.88 -16.93 5.97
N ASN A 359 -0.30 -15.73 6.09
CA ASN A 359 -0.97 -14.47 6.40
C ASN A 359 -1.75 -14.43 7.73
N GLY A 360 -1.66 -15.48 8.55
CA GLY A 360 -2.20 -15.50 9.91
C GLY A 360 -1.30 -14.73 10.88
N ILE A 361 -1.88 -14.30 11.99
CA ILE A 361 -1.13 -13.79 13.13
C ILE A 361 -1.32 -14.77 14.26
N MET A 362 -0.22 -15.35 14.73
CA MET A 362 -0.28 -16.25 15.87
C MET A 362 -0.28 -15.42 17.16
N TYR A 363 -1.29 -15.68 17.99
CA TYR A 363 -1.47 -15.05 19.29
C TYR A 363 -1.16 -16.08 20.37
N ILE A 364 -0.15 -15.81 21.19
CA ILE A 364 0.32 -16.72 22.23
C ILE A 364 -0.02 -16.14 23.59
N GLN A 365 -0.75 -16.90 24.39
CA GLN A 365 -1.00 -16.57 25.79
C GLN A 365 -0.04 -17.33 26.69
N GLN A 366 0.82 -16.60 27.40
CA GLN A 366 1.68 -17.15 28.44
C GLN A 366 0.96 -17.12 29.81
N PRO A 367 1.18 -18.09 30.70
CA PRO A 367 0.73 -17.97 32.08
C PRO A 367 1.25 -16.68 32.73
N LYS A 368 0.36 -15.99 33.46
CA LYS A 368 0.67 -14.70 34.09
C LYS A 368 1.74 -14.88 35.16
N GLY A 369 2.60 -13.86 35.32
CA GLY A 369 3.65 -13.83 36.35
C GLY A 369 4.94 -14.59 36.00
N LEU A 370 5.00 -15.26 34.84
CA LEU A 370 6.22 -15.94 34.41
C LEU A 370 7.25 -14.97 33.85
N TYR A 371 8.51 -15.22 34.20
CA TYR A 371 9.61 -14.34 33.84
C TYR A 371 10.42 -14.77 32.62
N SER A 372 10.18 -15.98 32.10
CA SER A 372 10.81 -16.54 30.91
C SER A 372 10.12 -16.11 29.62
N ALA A 373 10.84 -16.15 28.50
CA ALA A 373 10.26 -15.95 27.18
C ALA A 373 9.63 -17.24 26.65
N CYS A 374 8.48 -17.12 25.98
CA CYS A 374 7.82 -18.24 25.31
C CYS A 374 8.06 -18.27 23.79
N TRP A 375 8.71 -17.23 23.24
CA TRP A 375 9.02 -17.10 21.81
C TRP A 375 10.39 -16.48 21.58
N GLY A 376 11.14 -16.99 20.59
CA GLY A 376 12.53 -16.62 20.30
C GLY A 376 12.87 -16.67 18.81
N GLY A 377 14.10 -16.35 18.45
CA GLY A 377 14.50 -16.04 17.06
C GLY A 377 14.28 -17.19 16.08
N LEU A 378 14.61 -18.42 16.49
CA LEU A 378 14.36 -19.65 15.70
C LEU A 378 12.88 -19.81 15.30
N MET A 379 11.97 -19.52 16.23
CA MET A 379 10.53 -19.61 15.97
C MET A 379 10.06 -18.54 14.99
N SER A 380 10.60 -17.32 15.09
CA SER A 380 10.32 -16.26 14.13
C SER A 380 10.85 -16.58 12.74
N THR A 381 12.04 -17.18 12.63
CA THR A 381 12.59 -17.65 11.35
C THR A 381 11.66 -18.68 10.70
N ARG A 382 11.16 -19.63 11.49
CA ARG A 382 10.19 -20.63 11.00
C ARG A 382 8.85 -20.00 10.63
N ALA A 383 8.29 -19.13 11.46
CA ALA A 383 7.02 -18.46 11.19
C ALA A 383 7.10 -17.58 9.93
N LYS A 384 8.22 -16.88 9.72
CA LYS A 384 8.51 -16.12 8.51
C LYS A 384 8.56 -17.03 7.28
N HIS A 385 9.18 -18.21 7.39
CA HIS A 385 9.23 -19.18 6.29
C HIS A 385 7.84 -19.74 5.93
N ILE A 386 6.95 -19.93 6.91
CA ILE A 386 5.55 -20.33 6.70
C ILE A 386 4.72 -19.19 6.05
N GLY A 387 5.21 -17.95 6.09
CA GLY A 387 4.52 -16.79 5.54
C GLY A 387 3.51 -16.17 6.50
N ALA A 388 3.70 -16.34 7.82
CA ALA A 388 2.88 -15.66 8.82
C ALA A 388 3.02 -14.12 8.71
N ALA A 389 1.94 -13.40 9.00
CA ALA A 389 1.94 -11.94 8.97
C ALA A 389 2.71 -11.34 10.18
N GLY A 390 2.72 -12.05 11.31
CA GLY A 390 3.44 -11.66 12.51
C GLY A 390 3.12 -12.57 13.71
N ILE A 391 3.67 -12.21 14.86
CA ILE A 391 3.36 -12.87 16.14
C ILE A 391 2.97 -11.82 17.18
N ILE A 392 1.98 -12.16 18.01
CA ILE A 392 1.58 -11.40 19.19
C ILE A 392 1.70 -12.32 20.41
N VAL A 393 2.40 -11.84 21.44
CA VAL A 393 2.67 -12.61 22.65
C VAL A 393 2.15 -11.85 23.86
N ASP A 394 1.09 -12.36 24.47
CA ASP A 394 0.63 -11.97 25.80
C ASP A 394 1.56 -12.62 26.84
N GLY A 395 2.79 -12.09 26.90
CA GLY A 395 3.91 -12.67 27.61
C GLY A 395 5.24 -12.08 27.15
N ARG A 396 6.33 -12.83 27.35
CA ARG A 396 7.69 -12.36 27.06
C ARG A 396 8.31 -13.02 25.83
N VAL A 397 9.16 -12.26 25.14
CA VAL A 397 9.96 -12.73 23.99
C VAL A 397 11.46 -12.60 24.27
N ARG A 398 12.28 -13.36 23.57
CA ARG A 398 13.75 -13.23 23.61
C ARG A 398 14.32 -13.07 22.20
N ASP A 399 15.63 -12.88 22.07
CA ASP A 399 16.34 -12.81 20.79
C ASP A 399 15.87 -11.65 19.88
N ILE A 400 15.69 -10.45 20.45
CA ILE A 400 15.20 -9.26 19.73
C ILE A 400 16.04 -8.92 18.50
N ALA A 401 17.37 -9.05 18.60
CA ALA A 401 18.27 -8.80 17.49
C ALA A 401 17.97 -9.72 16.31
N GLU A 402 17.75 -11.02 16.54
CA GLU A 402 17.43 -11.99 15.49
C GLU A 402 16.10 -11.65 14.81
N HIS A 403 15.06 -11.30 15.58
CA HIS A 403 13.77 -10.87 15.03
C HIS A 403 13.91 -9.66 14.11
N GLN A 404 14.70 -8.69 14.54
CA GLN A 404 14.96 -7.45 13.82
C GLN A 404 15.81 -7.71 12.58
N GLU A 405 16.81 -8.58 12.65
CA GLU A 405 17.64 -8.97 11.51
C GLU A 405 16.79 -9.59 10.40
N ILE A 406 15.89 -10.52 10.74
CA ILE A 406 14.96 -11.10 9.77
C ILE A 406 13.78 -10.18 9.44
N GLN A 407 13.67 -9.02 10.11
CA GLN A 407 12.63 -8.01 9.96
C GLN A 407 11.21 -8.61 10.05
N PHE A 408 11.01 -9.53 10.99
CA PHE A 408 9.72 -10.20 11.24
C PHE A 408 8.94 -9.44 12.33
N PRO A 409 7.64 -9.11 12.12
CA PRO A 409 6.86 -8.39 13.12
C PRO A 409 6.62 -9.21 14.39
N VAL A 410 7.12 -8.71 15.51
CA VAL A 410 6.97 -9.33 16.84
C VAL A 410 6.40 -8.32 17.81
N PHE A 411 5.26 -8.69 18.39
CA PHE A 411 4.55 -7.94 19.40
C PHE A 411 4.56 -8.73 20.70
N ALA A 412 4.93 -8.10 21.81
CA ALA A 412 4.99 -8.77 23.10
C ALA A 412 4.82 -7.78 24.26
N ARG A 413 4.49 -8.27 25.45
CA ARG A 413 4.47 -7.42 26.65
C ARG A 413 5.87 -6.96 27.03
N GLU A 414 6.79 -7.90 27.19
CA GLU A 414 8.15 -7.64 27.66
C GLU A 414 9.15 -8.58 27.01
N THR A 415 10.42 -8.39 27.34
CA THR A 415 11.53 -9.24 26.91
C THR A 415 12.10 -10.06 28.07
N SER A 416 12.71 -11.21 27.78
CA SER A 416 13.47 -11.98 28.75
C SER A 416 14.73 -12.57 28.13
N ILE A 417 15.75 -12.82 28.94
CA ILE A 417 16.95 -13.57 28.54
C ILE A 417 16.73 -15.09 28.63
N LEU A 418 15.78 -15.52 29.47
CA LEU A 418 15.53 -16.93 29.73
C LEU A 418 14.58 -17.52 28.69
N GLY A 419 14.94 -18.68 28.14
CA GLY A 419 14.09 -19.42 27.20
C GLY A 419 12.92 -20.13 27.90
N SER A 420 12.01 -20.72 27.11
CA SER A 420 10.84 -21.44 27.62
C SER A 420 11.17 -22.80 28.22
N ASN A 421 12.23 -23.45 27.74
CA ASN A 421 12.67 -24.76 28.20
C ASN A 421 12.82 -24.74 29.72
N THR A 422 12.02 -25.55 30.42
CA THR A 422 11.81 -25.67 31.89
C THR A 422 10.70 -24.84 32.53
N PHE A 423 10.22 -23.75 31.91
CA PHE A 423 9.21 -22.88 32.52
C PHE A 423 7.82 -23.02 31.89
N THR A 424 7.75 -23.10 30.56
CA THR A 424 6.48 -23.16 29.84
C THR A 424 6.51 -24.16 28.69
N ARG A 425 5.34 -24.69 28.35
CA ARG A 425 5.12 -25.50 27.17
C ARG A 425 3.79 -25.16 26.52
N ALA A 426 3.70 -25.33 25.20
CA ALA A 426 2.43 -25.21 24.50
C ALA A 426 1.53 -26.41 24.83
N SER A 427 0.26 -26.14 25.08
CA SER A 427 -0.74 -27.16 25.44
C SER A 427 -1.77 -27.34 24.34
N GLU A 428 -2.34 -26.22 23.87
CA GLU A 428 -3.47 -26.21 22.94
C GLU A 428 -3.25 -25.13 21.89
N ILE A 429 -3.83 -25.35 20.70
CA ILE A 429 -3.81 -24.43 19.57
C ILE A 429 -5.24 -24.33 19.07
N ASP A 430 -5.62 -23.16 18.52
CA ASP A 430 -6.96 -22.87 18.02
C ASP A 430 -8.05 -23.06 19.11
N VAL A 431 -7.75 -22.59 20.32
CA VAL A 431 -8.71 -22.50 21.42
C VAL A 431 -9.00 -21.03 21.76
N PRO A 432 -10.20 -20.68 22.22
CA PRO A 432 -10.47 -19.34 22.75
C PRO A 432 -9.54 -19.00 23.91
N LEU A 433 -8.94 -17.81 23.88
CA LEU A 433 -8.03 -17.32 24.92
C LEU A 433 -8.57 -16.02 25.52
N GLN A 434 -8.69 -16.00 26.84
CA GLN A 434 -9.16 -14.83 27.58
C GLN A 434 -8.00 -13.90 27.87
N PHE A 435 -7.94 -12.74 27.24
CA PHE A 435 -6.88 -11.75 27.49
C PHE A 435 -7.06 -11.09 28.85
N ARG A 436 -8.24 -10.51 29.08
CA ARG A 436 -8.63 -9.82 30.31
C ARG A 436 -10.14 -9.71 30.41
N ASP A 437 -10.70 -9.98 31.59
CA ASP A 437 -12.14 -9.88 31.86
C ASP A 437 -12.96 -10.54 30.75
N ASP A 438 -13.87 -9.81 30.10
CA ASP A 438 -14.71 -10.31 29.01
C ASP A 438 -14.05 -10.21 27.62
N LEU A 439 -12.79 -9.78 27.52
CA LEU A 439 -12.08 -9.71 26.24
C LEU A 439 -11.45 -11.06 25.89
N TRP A 440 -12.06 -11.73 24.92
CA TRP A 440 -11.60 -12.98 24.36
C TRP A 440 -11.01 -12.80 22.97
N ILE A 441 -10.05 -13.67 22.65
CA ILE A 441 -9.46 -13.80 21.31
C ILE A 441 -9.77 -15.22 20.87
N ASN A 442 -10.64 -15.33 19.87
CA ASN A 442 -11.03 -16.59 19.28
C ASN A 442 -10.16 -16.91 18.06
N PRO A 443 -9.97 -18.19 17.74
CA PRO A 443 -9.41 -18.58 16.45
C PRO A 443 -10.25 -17.98 15.32
N GLY A 444 -9.61 -17.31 14.37
CA GLY A 444 -10.32 -16.63 13.28
C GLY A 444 -10.57 -15.14 13.49
N ASP A 445 -10.44 -14.61 14.71
CA ASP A 445 -10.58 -13.17 14.95
C ASP A 445 -9.53 -12.37 14.17
N ILE A 446 -9.87 -11.17 13.73
CA ILE A 446 -8.95 -10.35 12.96
C ILE A 446 -8.10 -9.52 13.92
N LEU A 447 -6.79 -9.74 13.89
CA LEU A 447 -5.83 -8.97 14.67
C LEU A 447 -5.23 -7.89 13.77
N VAL A 448 -5.25 -6.64 14.26
CA VAL A 448 -4.62 -5.50 13.58
C VAL A 448 -3.59 -4.87 14.51
N GLY A 449 -2.33 -4.92 14.11
CA GLY A 449 -1.19 -4.47 14.90
C GLY A 449 -0.37 -3.39 14.20
N ASP A 450 0.07 -2.38 14.95
CA ASP A 450 0.96 -1.31 14.48
C ASP A 450 1.84 -0.78 15.64
N ARG A 451 2.55 0.32 15.43
CA ARG A 451 3.43 0.90 16.45
C ARG A 451 2.76 1.22 17.79
N GLU A 452 1.45 1.44 17.81
CA GLU A 452 0.69 1.91 18.97
C GLU A 452 0.11 0.76 19.77
N GLY A 453 0.04 -0.44 19.19
CA GLY A 453 -0.36 -1.66 19.89
C GLY A 453 -1.10 -2.62 18.98
N VAL A 454 -2.04 -3.37 19.54
CA VAL A 454 -2.85 -4.35 18.80
C VAL A 454 -4.32 -4.20 19.17
N VAL A 455 -5.21 -4.34 18.20
CA VAL A 455 -6.65 -4.48 18.42
C VAL A 455 -7.14 -5.81 17.86
N VAL A 456 -8.11 -6.43 18.53
CA VAL A 456 -8.83 -7.62 18.06
C VAL A 456 -10.22 -7.22 17.58
N VAL A 457 -10.59 -7.69 16.38
CA VAL A 457 -11.89 -7.44 15.77
C VAL A 457 -12.55 -8.78 15.45
N PRO A 458 -13.69 -9.10 16.08
CA PRO A 458 -14.51 -10.23 15.70
C PRO A 458 -15.01 -10.12 14.26
N PRO A 459 -14.99 -11.19 13.44
CA PRO A 459 -15.40 -11.12 12.04
C PRO A 459 -16.85 -10.64 11.85
N ASN A 460 -17.74 -10.96 12.79
CA ASN A 460 -19.15 -10.56 12.78
C ASN A 460 -19.37 -9.06 13.01
N LEU A 461 -18.41 -8.35 13.63
CA LEU A 461 -18.50 -6.91 13.88
C LEU A 461 -17.83 -6.07 12.80
N MET A 462 -17.16 -6.71 11.83
CA MET A 462 -16.33 -6.03 10.83
C MET A 462 -17.10 -4.96 10.04
N GLU A 463 -18.29 -5.27 9.53
CA GLU A 463 -19.10 -4.33 8.75
C GLU A 463 -19.53 -3.11 9.58
N SER A 464 -19.96 -3.34 10.82
CA SER A 464 -20.36 -2.27 11.74
C SER A 464 -19.17 -1.38 12.12
N VAL A 465 -18.01 -1.99 12.36
CA VAL A 465 -16.76 -1.27 12.65
C VAL A 465 -16.38 -0.38 11.47
N ILE A 466 -16.40 -0.89 10.23
CA ILE A 466 -16.09 -0.11 9.03
C ILE A 466 -17.03 1.11 8.91
N GLY A 467 -18.34 0.92 9.11
CA GLY A 467 -19.32 2.01 9.06
C GLY A 467 -19.06 3.10 10.10
N LEU A 468 -18.77 2.71 11.34
CA LEU A 468 -18.46 3.64 12.43
C LEU A 468 -17.12 4.35 12.24
N CYS A 469 -16.11 3.66 11.70
CA CYS A 469 -14.84 4.27 11.33
C CYS A 469 -15.05 5.41 10.32
N GLN A 470 -15.91 5.19 9.32
CA GLN A 470 -16.22 6.20 8.31
C GLN A 470 -16.94 7.41 8.91
N GLU A 471 -17.99 7.17 9.73
CA GLU A 471 -18.72 8.24 10.43
C GLU A 471 -17.78 9.09 11.29
N ARG A 472 -16.90 8.43 12.05
CA ARG A 472 -15.97 9.09 12.95
C ARG A 472 -14.90 9.87 12.18
N PHE A 473 -14.41 9.33 11.07
CA PHE A 473 -13.48 10.02 10.18
C PHE A 473 -14.06 11.35 9.69
N ASP A 474 -15.32 11.34 9.24
CA ASP A 474 -15.99 12.55 8.75
C ASP A 474 -16.20 13.60 9.87
N ILE A 475 -16.44 13.16 11.10
CA ILE A 475 -16.60 14.06 12.26
C ILE A 475 -15.26 14.66 12.69
N ASP A 476 -14.21 13.84 12.76
CA ASP A 476 -12.88 14.30 13.16
C ASP A 476 -12.29 15.23 12.09
N GLU A 477 -12.56 15.01 10.80
CA GLU A 477 -12.20 15.95 9.72
C GLU A 477 -12.83 17.34 9.94
N LYS A 478 -14.14 17.39 10.20
CA LYS A 478 -14.85 18.65 10.49
C LYS A 478 -14.34 19.32 11.77
N THR A 479 -14.00 18.51 12.78
CA THR A 479 -13.45 18.99 14.05
C THR A 479 -12.06 19.59 13.85
N PHE A 480 -11.18 18.92 13.10
CA PHE A 480 -9.85 19.45 12.76
C PHE A 480 -9.95 20.74 11.95
N ALA A 481 -10.89 20.84 11.00
CA ALA A 481 -11.11 22.05 10.23
C ALA A 481 -11.52 23.24 11.12
N ALA A 482 -12.48 23.01 12.03
CA ALA A 482 -12.93 24.01 12.99
C ALA A 482 -11.81 24.47 13.93
N LEU A 483 -11.06 23.54 14.52
CA LEU A 483 -9.92 23.85 15.40
C LEU A 483 -8.83 24.63 14.67
N ARG A 484 -8.55 24.31 13.39
CA ARG A 484 -7.58 25.06 12.57
C ARG A 484 -8.04 26.48 12.25
N ASN A 485 -9.36 26.72 12.23
CA ASN A 485 -9.94 28.04 12.08
C ASN A 485 -9.95 28.85 13.39
N GLY A 486 -9.46 28.27 14.49
CA GLY A 486 -9.39 28.92 15.80
C GLY A 486 -10.58 28.65 16.70
N ASP A 487 -11.53 27.79 16.30
CA ASP A 487 -12.66 27.43 17.14
C ASP A 487 -12.17 26.70 18.41
N GLU A 488 -12.80 26.98 19.55
CA GLU A 488 -12.50 26.29 20.80
C GLU A 488 -12.94 24.82 20.75
N MET A 489 -12.18 23.96 21.43
CA MET A 489 -12.37 22.51 21.40
C MET A 489 -13.71 22.05 21.98
N GLY A 490 -14.10 22.57 23.14
CA GLY A 490 -15.34 22.15 23.82
C GLY A 490 -16.60 22.39 22.97
N PRO A 491 -16.87 23.63 22.50
CA PRO A 491 -18.02 23.94 21.67
C PRO A 491 -18.03 23.18 20.33
N THR A 492 -16.86 22.97 19.73
CA THR A 492 -16.71 22.26 18.47
C THR A 492 -17.11 20.78 18.60
N LEU A 493 -16.65 20.11 19.66
CA LEU A 493 -17.01 18.73 19.94
C LEU A 493 -18.52 18.59 20.22
N ALA A 494 -19.11 19.50 20.99
CA ALA A 494 -20.55 19.50 21.29
C ALA A 494 -21.43 19.69 20.04
N ARG A 495 -20.93 20.43 19.05
CA ARG A 495 -21.62 20.64 17.77
C ARG A 495 -21.54 19.43 16.84
N LEU A 496 -20.37 18.77 16.78
CA LEU A 496 -20.04 17.81 15.72
C LEU A 496 -20.14 16.33 16.15
N ARG A 497 -19.99 15.99 17.44
CA ARG A 497 -20.02 14.61 17.97
C ARG A 497 -21.38 14.23 18.58
N LYS A 498 -22.49 14.70 18.00
CA LYS A 498 -23.84 14.40 18.50
C LYS A 498 -24.20 12.92 18.44
#